data_AF-A0A0S7X3P0-F1
#
_entry.id   AF-A0A0S7X3P0-F1
#
_cell.length_a   1.000
_cell.length_b   1.000
_cell.length_c   1.000
_cell.angle_alpha   90.00
_cell.angle_beta   90.00
_cell.angle_gamma   90.00
#
_symmetry.space_group_name_H-M   'P 1'
#
loop_
_entity.id
_entity.type
_entity.pdbx_description
1 polymer ?
#
loop_
_entity_poly.entity_id
_entity_poly.type
_entity_poly.pdbx_seq_one_letter_code
_entity_poly.pdbx_strand_id
1 'polypeptide(L)'
;MEEMKKFYQEFTPKTIRKWEKGAKENPDAEWSCNKINEILPFIKKVMPRIGRNQSLFGLSIISLLGKPKNEGEIIRYGLEPLLKAGVLTEEEMNKIIEWFQKTKPTWNSGGAGDFTKEFEIEGKKYRLITDSYRNYRDLNLQVVH
;
A
#
# COMPACT_ATOMS: atom_id res chain seq x y z
N MET A 1 -12.18 10.12 -11.56
CA MET A 1 -12.79 9.08 -10.70
C MET A 1 -12.77 7.68 -11.32
N GLU A 2 -13.36 7.46 -12.50
CA GLU A 2 -13.46 6.11 -13.08
C GLU A 2 -12.10 5.50 -13.47
N GLU A 3 -11.18 6.34 -13.98
CA GLU A 3 -9.79 5.96 -14.25
C GLU A 3 -9.04 5.55 -12.97
N MET A 4 -9.18 6.30 -11.88
CA MET A 4 -8.52 6.02 -10.59
C MET A 4 -8.97 4.67 -10.00
N LYS A 5 -10.27 4.36 -10.09
CA LYS A 5 -10.84 3.09 -9.62
C LYS A 5 -10.29 1.87 -10.35
N LYS A 6 -9.69 2.02 -11.53
CA LYS A 6 -9.03 0.91 -12.24
C LYS A 6 -7.74 0.45 -11.55
N PHE A 7 -7.09 1.32 -10.78
CA PHE A 7 -5.83 1.01 -10.10
C PHE A 7 -6.01 0.36 -8.74
N TYR A 8 -7.18 0.57 -8.09
CA TYR A 8 -7.39 0.18 -6.70
C TYR A 8 -8.57 -0.78 -6.50
N GLN A 9 -8.40 -1.69 -5.56
CA GLN A 9 -9.48 -2.42 -4.91
C GLN A 9 -9.87 -1.68 -3.63
N GLU A 10 -11.15 -1.34 -3.52
CA GLU A 10 -11.69 -0.67 -2.33
C GLU A 10 -12.05 -1.70 -1.26
N PHE A 11 -11.55 -1.49 -0.04
CA PHE A 11 -12.01 -2.27 1.10
C PHE A 11 -13.37 -1.77 1.57
N THR A 12 -14.30 -2.70 1.68
CA THR A 12 -15.60 -2.50 2.31
C THR A 12 -15.67 -3.31 3.60
N PRO A 13 -16.58 -3.01 4.53
CA PRO A 13 -16.79 -3.87 5.70
C PRO A 13 -17.07 -5.33 5.33
N LYS A 14 -17.73 -5.58 4.20
CA LYS A 14 -17.95 -6.93 3.65
C LYS A 14 -16.65 -7.59 3.21
N THR A 15 -15.76 -6.85 2.55
CA THR A 15 -14.43 -7.36 2.15
C THR A 15 -13.60 -7.72 3.37
N ILE A 16 -13.59 -6.86 4.39
CA ILE A 16 -12.85 -7.10 5.65
C ILE A 16 -13.34 -8.39 6.32
N ARG A 17 -14.66 -8.57 6.47
CA ARG A 17 -15.22 -9.79 7.07
C ARG A 17 -14.83 -11.06 6.31
N LYS A 18 -14.75 -11.02 4.98
CA LYS A 18 -14.27 -12.14 4.18
C LYS A 18 -12.80 -12.46 4.47
N TRP A 19 -11.97 -11.43 4.61
CA TRP A 19 -10.55 -11.60 4.95
C TRP A 19 -10.36 -12.14 6.37
N GLU A 20 -11.11 -11.63 7.35
CA GLU A 20 -11.11 -12.17 8.71
C GLU A 20 -11.51 -13.64 8.75
N LYS A 21 -12.55 -14.01 7.99
CA LYS A 21 -12.97 -15.41 7.88
C LYS A 21 -11.85 -16.27 7.26
N GLY A 22 -11.29 -15.83 6.14
CA GLY A 22 -10.20 -16.53 5.47
C GLY A 22 -8.96 -16.71 6.35
N ALA A 23 -8.60 -15.69 7.15
CA ALA A 23 -7.47 -15.72 8.07
C ALA A 23 -7.73 -16.60 9.30
N LYS A 24 -8.99 -16.77 9.72
CA LYS A 24 -9.36 -17.76 10.76
C LYS A 24 -9.29 -19.19 10.22
N GLU A 25 -9.75 -19.40 8.99
CA GLU A 25 -9.72 -20.70 8.32
C GLU A 25 -8.31 -21.12 7.91
N ASN A 26 -7.44 -20.14 7.64
CA ASN A 26 -6.06 -20.33 7.19
C ASN A 26 -5.12 -19.39 7.96
N PRO A 27 -4.82 -19.66 9.25
CA PRO A 27 -4.06 -18.76 10.11
C PRO A 27 -2.62 -18.51 9.65
N ASP A 28 -2.05 -19.47 8.90
CA ASP A 28 -0.72 -19.39 8.31
C ASP A 28 -0.74 -18.93 6.84
N ALA A 29 -1.87 -18.43 6.34
CA ALA A 29 -1.91 -17.80 5.03
C ALA A 29 -1.03 -16.54 5.04
N GLU A 30 -0.03 -16.54 4.17
CA GLU A 30 0.94 -15.46 4.02
C GLU A 30 0.69 -14.69 2.72
N TRP A 31 0.76 -13.37 2.82
CA TRP A 31 0.96 -12.49 1.68
C TRP A 31 2.47 -12.25 1.53
N SER A 32 3.14 -13.28 1.01
CA SER A 32 4.54 -13.34 0.57
C SER A 32 5.65 -12.97 1.58
N CYS A 33 5.38 -12.11 2.55
CA CYS A 33 6.26 -11.65 3.62
C CYS A 33 5.52 -11.30 4.92
N ASN A 34 4.18 -11.15 4.91
CA ASN A 34 3.38 -10.87 6.11
C ASN A 34 2.26 -11.90 6.26
N LYS A 35 2.01 -12.42 7.47
CA LYS A 35 0.81 -13.22 7.71
C LYS A 35 -0.42 -12.33 7.61
N ILE A 36 -1.52 -12.85 7.05
CA ILE A 36 -2.77 -12.06 6.92
C ILE A 36 -3.21 -11.54 8.30
N ASN A 37 -3.07 -12.35 9.35
CA ASN A 37 -3.41 -11.96 10.72
C ASN A 37 -2.59 -10.78 11.26
N GLU A 38 -1.39 -10.55 10.75
CA GLU A 38 -0.54 -9.44 11.18
C GLU A 38 -0.92 -8.12 10.53
N ILE A 39 -1.49 -8.16 9.32
CA ILE A 39 -1.95 -6.96 8.60
C ILE A 39 -3.42 -6.62 8.86
N LEU A 40 -4.21 -7.55 9.41
CA LEU A 40 -5.63 -7.33 9.68
C LEU A 40 -5.93 -6.11 10.57
N PRO A 41 -5.18 -5.83 11.66
CA PRO A 41 -5.40 -4.63 12.47
C PRO A 41 -5.28 -3.34 11.66
N PHE A 42 -4.24 -3.23 10.82
CA PHE A 42 -4.08 -2.11 9.89
C PHE A 42 -5.26 -1.98 8.93
N ILE A 43 -5.65 -3.08 8.27
CA ILE A 43 -6.76 -3.08 7.30
C ILE A 43 -8.07 -2.63 7.96
N LYS A 44 -8.35 -3.09 9.18
CA LYS A 44 -9.56 -2.74 9.93
C LYS A 44 -9.58 -1.27 10.34
N LYS A 45 -8.44 -0.76 10.82
CA LYS A 45 -8.33 0.60 11.32
C LYS A 45 -8.34 1.64 10.19
N VAL A 46 -7.63 1.36 9.11
CA VAL A 46 -7.38 2.33 8.03
C VAL A 46 -8.36 2.18 6.86
N MET A 47 -8.86 0.97 6.61
CA MET A 47 -9.66 0.63 5.42
C MET A 47 -9.00 1.13 4.12
N PRO A 48 -7.75 0.72 3.84
CA PRO A 48 -6.98 1.25 2.73
C PRO A 48 -7.61 0.91 1.38
N ARG A 49 -7.34 1.74 0.37
CA ARG A 49 -7.49 1.37 -1.04
C ARG A 49 -6.18 0.71 -1.45
N ILE A 50 -6.23 -0.57 -1.82
CA ILE A 50 -5.02 -1.34 -2.16
C ILE A 50 -4.88 -1.42 -3.67
N GLY A 51 -3.66 -1.46 -4.21
CA GLY A 51 -3.44 -1.68 -5.63
C GLY A 51 -4.12 -2.97 -6.13
N ARG A 52 -4.70 -2.99 -7.32
CA ARG A 52 -5.26 -4.23 -7.89
C ARG A 52 -4.18 -5.21 -8.35
N ASN A 53 -3.06 -4.67 -8.82
CA ASN A 53 -1.89 -5.42 -9.24
C ASN A 53 -0.91 -5.49 -8.07
N GLN A 54 -1.26 -6.27 -7.05
CA GLN A 54 -0.38 -6.47 -5.91
C GLN A 54 0.88 -7.23 -6.34
N SER A 55 2.03 -6.82 -5.81
CA SER A 55 3.27 -7.56 -5.99
C SER A 55 3.31 -8.80 -5.07
N LEU A 56 4.15 -9.77 -5.42
CA LEU A 56 4.44 -10.95 -4.61
C LEU A 56 5.38 -10.67 -3.43
N PHE A 57 5.54 -9.42 -2.97
CA PHE A 57 6.52 -9.07 -1.94
C PHE A 57 5.93 -8.29 -0.76
N GLY A 58 4.63 -8.06 -0.74
CA GLY A 58 3.94 -7.39 0.36
C GLY A 58 2.56 -6.88 -0.03
N LEU A 59 1.95 -6.11 0.86
CA LEU A 59 0.72 -5.39 0.56
C LEU A 59 1.09 -4.01 -0.02
N SER A 60 1.02 -3.87 -1.34
CA SER A 60 1.22 -2.60 -2.04
C SER A 60 -0.04 -1.74 -1.91
N ILE A 61 0.04 -0.64 -1.16
CA ILE A 61 -1.02 0.37 -1.10
C ILE A 61 -1.19 0.99 -2.49
N ILE A 62 -0.08 1.29 -3.15
CA ILE A 62 -0.04 1.78 -4.53
C ILE A 62 0.87 0.85 -5.33
N SER A 63 0.45 0.51 -6.55
CA SER A 63 1.31 -0.11 -7.55
C SER A 63 1.00 0.43 -8.94
N LEU A 64 1.94 1.18 -9.53
CA LEU A 64 1.78 1.81 -10.84
C LEU A 64 2.79 1.24 -11.84
N LEU A 65 2.25 0.58 -12.87
CA LEU A 65 3.01 0.19 -14.06
C LEU A 65 3.06 1.37 -15.05
N GLY A 66 4.25 1.85 -15.37
CA GLY A 66 4.43 3.03 -16.23
C GLY A 66 3.93 4.34 -15.57
N LYS A 67 3.79 5.42 -16.35
CA LYS A 67 3.43 6.78 -15.87
C LYS A 67 2.05 7.22 -16.38
N PRO A 68 0.96 7.06 -15.60
CA PRO A 68 -0.35 7.56 -16.00
C PRO A 68 -0.38 9.09 -16.09
N LYS A 69 -1.27 9.65 -16.94
CA LYS A 69 -1.36 11.11 -17.15
C LYS A 69 -1.70 11.89 -15.88
N ASN A 70 -2.54 11.32 -15.01
CA ASN A 70 -3.06 11.95 -13.79
C ASN A 70 -2.45 11.34 -12.52
N GLU A 71 -1.15 11.03 -12.54
CA GLU A 71 -0.46 10.28 -11.48
C GLU A 71 -0.67 10.84 -10.07
N GLY A 72 -0.55 12.16 -9.89
CA GLY A 72 -0.74 12.79 -8.58
C GLY A 72 -2.14 12.56 -8.01
N GLU A 73 -3.19 12.69 -8.83
CA GLU A 73 -4.56 12.44 -8.39
C GLU A 73 -4.82 10.97 -8.09
N ILE A 74 -4.25 10.06 -8.88
CA ILE A 74 -4.34 8.61 -8.66
C ILE A 74 -3.68 8.23 -7.32
N ILE A 75 -2.53 8.81 -7.01
CA ILE A 75 -1.83 8.56 -5.74
C ILE A 75 -2.61 9.16 -4.57
N ARG A 76 -3.07 10.42 -4.65
CA ARG A 76 -3.92 11.03 -3.62
C ARG A 76 -5.16 10.19 -3.33
N TYR A 77 -5.81 9.69 -4.39
CA TYR A 77 -6.94 8.79 -4.24
C TYR A 77 -6.56 7.52 -3.47
N GLY A 78 -5.42 6.90 -3.76
CA GLY A 78 -4.96 5.73 -3.00
C GLY A 78 -4.68 6.01 -1.52
N LEU A 79 -4.10 7.18 -1.21
CA LEU A 79 -3.59 7.52 0.13
C LEU A 79 -4.57 8.25 1.04
N GLU A 80 -5.69 8.75 0.52
CA GLU A 80 -6.70 9.44 1.32
C GLU A 80 -7.13 8.66 2.60
N PRO A 81 -7.29 7.32 2.62
CA PRO A 81 -7.63 6.60 3.84
C PRO A 81 -6.52 6.66 4.89
N LEU A 82 -5.25 6.63 4.46
CA LEU A 82 -4.09 6.73 5.36
C LEU A 82 -4.01 8.12 6.00
N LEU A 83 -4.29 9.17 5.21
CA LEU A 83 -4.38 10.54 5.71
C LEU A 83 -5.51 10.68 6.74
N LYS A 84 -6.71 10.19 6.42
CA LYS A 84 -7.87 10.21 7.33
C LYS A 84 -7.62 9.45 8.63
N ALA A 85 -6.84 8.37 8.58
CA ALA A 85 -6.45 7.60 9.75
C ALA A 85 -5.29 8.21 10.55
N GLY A 86 -4.71 9.33 10.10
CA GLY A 86 -3.56 9.97 10.74
C GLY A 86 -2.23 9.21 10.55
N VAL A 87 -2.18 8.24 9.64
CA VAL A 87 -0.96 7.48 9.31
C VAL A 87 -0.01 8.34 8.48
N LEU A 88 -0.56 9.17 7.58
CA LEU A 88 0.19 10.11 6.76
C LEU A 88 -0.24 11.55 7.04
N THR A 89 0.67 12.49 6.87
CA THR A 89 0.36 13.92 6.76
C THR A 89 0.24 14.34 5.28
N GLU A 90 -0.31 15.52 5.01
CA GLU A 90 -0.31 16.09 3.64
C GLU A 90 1.09 16.29 3.08
N GLU A 91 2.05 16.68 3.92
CA GLU A 91 3.46 16.85 3.49
C GLU A 91 4.07 15.52 3.05
N GLU A 92 3.83 14.44 3.81
CA GLU A 92 4.31 13.10 3.47
C GLU A 92 3.63 12.57 2.20
N MET A 93 2.32 12.83 2.04
CA MET A 93 1.60 12.50 0.80
C MET A 93 2.22 13.20 -0.41
N ASN A 94 2.57 14.48 -0.28
CA ASN A 94 3.23 15.24 -1.34
C ASN A 94 4.61 14.66 -1.68
N LYS A 95 5.40 14.26 -0.68
CA LYS A 95 6.69 13.58 -0.90
C LYS A 95 6.53 12.27 -1.67
N ILE A 96 5.52 11.46 -1.33
CA ILE A 96 5.22 10.23 -2.07
C ILE A 96 4.85 10.54 -3.52
N ILE A 97 3.97 11.51 -3.76
CA ILE A 97 3.57 11.92 -5.13
C ILE A 97 4.79 12.38 -5.94
N GLU A 98 5.63 13.22 -5.36
CA GLU A 98 6.85 13.73 -5.98
C GLU A 98 7.82 12.58 -6.33
N TRP A 99 8.00 11.64 -5.41
CA TRP A 99 8.82 10.46 -5.63
C TRP A 99 8.32 9.66 -6.83
N PHE A 100 7.02 9.38 -6.91
CA PHE A 100 6.44 8.69 -8.06
C PHE A 100 6.75 9.47 -9.35
N GLN A 101 6.43 10.77 -9.41
CA GLN A 101 6.58 11.58 -10.63
C GLN A 101 8.02 11.62 -11.15
N LYS A 102 9.00 11.73 -10.24
CA LYS A 102 10.42 11.80 -10.58
C LYS A 102 11.02 10.43 -10.90
N THR A 103 10.60 9.38 -10.20
CA THR A 103 11.20 8.05 -10.32
C THR A 103 10.95 7.45 -11.69
N LYS A 104 12.00 6.86 -12.28
CA LYS A 104 11.89 6.02 -13.46
C LYS A 104 11.79 4.56 -13.01
N PRO A 105 10.80 3.79 -13.50
CA PRO A 105 10.73 2.37 -13.22
C PRO A 105 12.04 1.67 -13.61
N THR A 106 12.55 0.80 -12.75
CA THR A 106 13.79 0.05 -13.02
C THR A 106 13.52 -1.46 -13.06
N TRP A 107 14.34 -2.20 -13.80
CA TRP A 107 14.33 -3.66 -13.81
C TRP A 107 15.21 -4.27 -12.71
N ASN A 108 16.13 -3.49 -12.15
CA ASN A 108 17.11 -3.96 -11.17
C ASN A 108 16.53 -3.81 -9.76
N SER A 109 16.69 -4.84 -8.92
CA SER A 109 16.39 -4.77 -7.50
C SER A 109 17.43 -3.90 -6.81
N GLY A 110 17.04 -2.76 -6.22
CA GLY A 110 18.00 -1.94 -5.45
C GLY A 110 17.63 -0.47 -5.23
N GLY A 111 16.47 0.00 -5.67
CA GLY A 111 16.02 1.34 -5.31
C GLY A 111 15.40 1.33 -3.91
N ALA A 112 16.19 1.42 -2.86
CA ALA A 112 15.66 1.76 -1.54
C ALA A 112 14.81 3.03 -1.68
N GLY A 113 13.54 2.98 -1.27
CA GLY A 113 12.62 4.10 -1.43
C GLY A 113 13.12 5.38 -0.77
N ASP A 114 12.97 6.51 -1.47
CA ASP A 114 13.24 7.83 -0.88
C ASP A 114 12.22 8.17 0.23
N PHE A 115 11.09 7.46 0.29
CA PHE A 115 10.13 7.57 1.39
C PHE A 115 10.09 6.27 2.19
N THR A 116 10.41 6.38 3.48
CA THR A 116 10.18 5.33 4.47
C THR A 116 9.54 5.95 5.71
N LYS A 117 8.47 5.32 6.20
CA LYS A 117 7.80 5.73 7.44
C LYS A 117 7.41 4.53 8.27
N GLU A 118 7.80 4.52 9.53
CA GLU A 118 7.30 3.58 10.53
C GLU A 118 6.17 4.20 11.34
N PHE A 119 5.20 3.38 11.73
CA PHE A 119 4.05 3.77 12.54
C PHE A 119 3.48 2.55 13.27
N GLU A 120 2.61 2.80 14.24
CA GLU A 120 2.02 1.74 15.07
C GLU A 120 0.49 1.78 14.99
N ILE A 121 -0.13 0.61 14.86
CA ILE A 121 -1.59 0.43 15.00
C ILE A 121 -1.81 -0.77 15.92
N GLU A 122 -2.52 -0.54 17.03
CA GLU A 122 -2.91 -1.59 17.99
C GLU A 122 -1.71 -2.39 18.49
N GLY A 123 -0.60 -1.73 18.83
CA GLY A 123 0.62 -2.37 19.34
C GLY A 123 1.46 -3.11 18.30
N LYS A 124 1.05 -3.09 17.02
CA LYS A 124 1.84 -3.64 15.91
C LYS A 124 2.52 -2.52 15.14
N LYS A 125 3.80 -2.71 14.85
CA LYS A 125 4.61 -1.79 14.06
C LYS A 125 4.55 -2.14 12.58
N TYR A 126 4.42 -1.12 11.76
CA TYR A 126 4.36 -1.22 10.31
C TYR A 126 5.32 -0.23 9.70
N ARG A 127 5.75 -0.52 8.48
CA ARG A 127 6.58 0.36 7.65
C ARG A 127 5.92 0.56 6.30
N LEU A 128 5.74 1.82 5.90
CA LEU A 128 5.49 2.22 4.52
C LEU A 128 6.84 2.52 3.86
N ILE A 129 7.05 1.97 2.68
CA ILE A 129 8.28 2.17 1.91
C ILE A 129 7.95 2.31 0.43
N THR A 130 8.51 3.31 -0.24
CA THR A 130 8.48 3.35 -1.71
C THR A 130 9.49 2.39 -2.29
N ASP A 131 9.21 1.79 -3.43
CA ASP A 131 10.16 0.90 -4.11
C ASP A 131 9.91 0.92 -5.61
N SER A 132 10.95 0.74 -6.41
CA SER A 132 10.84 0.56 -7.84
C SER A 132 11.52 -0.73 -8.29
N TYR A 133 10.72 -1.68 -8.79
CA TYR A 133 11.21 -2.98 -9.23
C TYR A 133 10.34 -3.53 -10.37
N ARG A 134 10.95 -4.26 -11.32
CA ARG A 134 10.26 -4.88 -12.49
C ARG A 134 9.34 -3.93 -13.25
N ASN A 135 9.77 -2.68 -13.42
CA ASN A 135 9.00 -1.59 -14.01
C ASN A 135 7.79 -1.08 -13.22
N TYR A 136 7.61 -1.51 -11.98
CA TYR A 136 6.64 -0.94 -11.08
C TYR A 136 7.29 0.18 -10.25
N ARG A 137 6.43 1.10 -9.82
CA ARG A 137 6.69 2.02 -8.72
C ARG A 137 5.60 1.73 -7.69
N ASP A 138 6.02 1.40 -6.48
CA ASP A 138 5.14 0.89 -5.45
C ASP A 138 5.26 1.71 -4.17
N LEU A 139 4.18 1.72 -3.39
CA LEU A 139 4.21 2.06 -1.96
C LEU A 139 3.77 0.82 -1.20
N ASN A 140 4.73 0.16 -0.55
CA ASN A 140 4.53 -1.12 0.12
C ASN A 140 4.33 -0.94 1.62
N LEU A 141 3.44 -1.75 2.20
CA LEU A 141 3.29 -1.94 3.64
C LEU A 141 4.00 -3.22 4.07
N GLN A 142 4.85 -3.10 5.08
CA GLN A 142 5.57 -4.20 5.72
C GLN A 142 5.25 -4.24 7.22
N VAL A 143 5.16 -5.44 7.80
CA VAL A 143 5.15 -5.62 9.26
C VAL A 143 6.58 -5.56 9.75
N VAL A 144 6.83 -4.84 10.85
CA VAL A 144 8.16 -4.74 11.47
C VAL A 144 8.21 -5.70 12.66
N HIS A 145 9.12 -6.67 12.60
CA HIS A 145 9.36 -7.67 13.65
C HIS A 145 10.47 -7.24 14.61
#